data_AF-A0A966Z0G6-F1
#
_entry.id   AF-A0A966Z0G6-F1
#
_cell.length_a   1.000
_cell.length_b   1.000
_cell.length_c   1.000
_cell.angle_alpha   90.00
_cell.angle_beta   90.00
_cell.angle_gamma   90.00
#
_symmetry.space_group_name_H-M   'P 1'
#
loop_
_entity.id
_entity.type
_entity.pdbx_description
1 polymer ?
#
loop_
_entity_poly.entity_id
_entity_poly.type
_entity_poly.pdbx_seq_one_letter_code
_entity_poly.pdbx_strand_id
1 'polypeptide(L)'
;ISAADRAATITALADRSIPAEEFNRPGHIFPLQARPGGVLKRAGHTEAALDLARLAGREAAGVLCELVSEDGSMMRGPELRAFADEHNLKFISIADLIRYRRRSEKLVVRSAEARIPTEFGEFRCYSFRSLLDNETHLAFVKGDVSDESSDEPVLVRVHSECLTGDVFSSVKCDCGPQLREAMRRVAEKGRGAVVYLRGHEGRGIGISHKLRAYELQDSGLDTVDANLELGLPVDSREYGIGAQILVDLGVRSLRLLTNNPAKFGGLEGFGLTVDGREPIHVPIHPEAEEYLKTKRDRMGHLIPDELDHIEDDS
;
A
#
# COMPACT_ATOMS: atom_id res chain seq x y z
N ILE A 1 -43.81 -1.40 7.89
CA ILE A 1 -42.33 -1.54 7.88
C ILE A 1 -41.82 -1.64 9.32
N SER A 2 -41.96 -2.80 9.97
CA SER A 2 -41.55 -2.96 11.37
C SER A 2 -40.05 -3.24 11.52
N ALA A 3 -39.53 -3.18 12.75
CA ALA A 3 -38.18 -3.64 13.08
C ALA A 3 -38.06 -5.17 12.97
N ALA A 4 -39.11 -5.90 13.36
CA ALA A 4 -39.16 -7.36 13.30
C ALA A 4 -39.08 -7.86 11.85
N ASP A 5 -39.84 -7.28 10.92
CA ASP A 5 -39.81 -7.67 9.50
C ASP A 5 -38.43 -7.41 8.88
N ARG A 6 -37.81 -6.26 9.22
CA ARG A 6 -36.46 -5.91 8.77
C ARG A 6 -35.43 -6.92 9.27
N ALA A 7 -35.49 -7.27 10.57
CA ALA A 7 -34.61 -8.27 11.16
C ALA A 7 -34.77 -9.66 10.53
N ALA A 8 -36.01 -10.06 10.20
CA ALA A 8 -36.27 -11.32 9.50
C ALA A 8 -35.64 -11.34 8.10
N THR A 9 -35.80 -10.25 7.32
CA THR A 9 -35.16 -10.13 6.00
C THR A 9 -33.63 -10.12 6.08
N ILE A 10 -33.05 -9.42 7.05
CA ILE A 10 -31.59 -9.40 7.28
C ILE A 10 -31.07 -10.80 7.64
N THR A 11 -31.76 -11.49 8.55
CA THR A 11 -31.38 -12.85 8.96
C THR A 11 -31.44 -13.81 7.78
N ALA A 12 -32.48 -13.70 6.95
CA ALA A 12 -32.60 -14.49 5.74
C ALA A 12 -31.49 -14.17 4.71
N LEU A 13 -31.13 -12.90 4.52
CA LEU A 13 -30.03 -12.50 3.63
C LEU A 13 -28.65 -13.01 4.09
N ALA A 14 -28.47 -13.23 5.40
CA ALA A 14 -27.24 -13.78 5.96
C ALA A 14 -27.18 -15.32 5.85
N ASP A 15 -28.29 -16.00 5.59
CA ASP A 15 -28.35 -17.45 5.45
C ASP A 15 -28.13 -17.88 4.00
N ARG A 16 -26.96 -18.48 3.73
CA ARG A 16 -26.57 -18.96 2.40
C ARG A 16 -27.43 -20.11 1.86
N SER A 17 -28.25 -20.74 2.70
CA SER A 17 -29.16 -21.81 2.28
C SER A 17 -30.46 -21.29 1.66
N ILE A 18 -30.80 -20.02 1.87
CA ILE A 18 -32.03 -19.43 1.36
C ILE A 18 -31.80 -18.94 -0.08
N PRO A 19 -32.58 -19.43 -1.05
CA PRO A 19 -32.39 -19.08 -2.44
C PRO A 19 -33.03 -17.72 -2.77
N ALA A 20 -32.68 -17.16 -3.93
CA ALA A 20 -33.04 -15.79 -4.29
C ALA A 20 -34.56 -15.56 -4.50
N GLU A 21 -35.30 -16.64 -4.78
CA GLU A 21 -36.74 -16.67 -5.05
C GLU A 21 -37.58 -16.45 -3.79
N GLU A 22 -37.02 -16.69 -2.60
CA GLU A 22 -37.67 -16.42 -1.30
C GLU A 22 -37.71 -14.91 -0.97
N PHE A 23 -37.10 -14.06 -1.81
CA PHE A 23 -37.06 -12.62 -1.60
C PHE A 23 -37.89 -11.86 -2.64
N ASN A 24 -38.77 -10.98 -2.16
CA ASN A 24 -39.51 -10.05 -2.99
C ASN A 24 -38.68 -8.79 -3.32
N ARG A 25 -38.92 -8.22 -4.51
CA ARG A 25 -38.37 -6.92 -4.93
C ARG A 25 -39.52 -6.06 -5.49
N PRO A 26 -39.71 -4.80 -5.07
CA PRO A 26 -38.90 -4.03 -4.11
C PRO A 26 -39.13 -4.41 -2.65
N GLY A 27 -38.29 -3.89 -1.74
CA GLY A 27 -38.36 -4.14 -0.30
C GLY A 27 -37.86 -2.96 0.54
N HIS A 28 -37.68 -3.18 1.84
CA HIS A 28 -37.31 -2.14 2.82
C HIS A 28 -35.92 -2.36 3.45
N ILE A 29 -35.18 -3.35 2.96
CA ILE A 29 -33.76 -3.55 3.20
C ILE A 29 -33.05 -3.26 1.89
N PHE A 30 -31.91 -2.58 1.96
CA PHE A 30 -31.12 -2.17 0.81
C PHE A 30 -29.78 -2.93 0.84
N PRO A 31 -29.68 -4.12 0.21
CA PRO A 31 -28.44 -4.87 0.18
C PRO A 31 -27.34 -4.09 -0.53
N LEU A 32 -26.16 -4.04 0.06
CA LEU A 32 -24.95 -3.48 -0.52
C LEU A 32 -23.96 -4.60 -0.82
N GLN A 33 -23.27 -4.52 -1.96
CA GLN A 33 -22.25 -5.50 -2.32
C GLN A 33 -20.86 -4.94 -2.04
N ALA A 34 -20.10 -5.61 -1.16
CA ALA A 34 -18.71 -5.26 -0.89
C ALA A 34 -17.78 -5.73 -2.01
N ARG A 35 -16.67 -5.02 -2.21
CA ARG A 35 -15.59 -5.49 -3.10
C ARG A 35 -14.86 -6.70 -2.50
N PRO A 36 -14.49 -7.71 -3.31
CA PRO A 36 -13.56 -8.76 -2.88
C PRO A 36 -12.27 -8.14 -2.31
N GLY A 37 -11.76 -8.70 -1.21
CA GLY A 37 -10.63 -8.13 -0.45
C GLY A 37 -11.04 -7.18 0.70
N GLY A 38 -12.29 -6.73 0.73
CA GLY A 38 -12.81 -5.90 1.83
C GLY A 38 -12.11 -4.55 1.93
N VAL A 39 -11.87 -4.07 3.16
CA VAL A 39 -11.29 -2.74 3.40
C VAL A 39 -9.88 -2.57 2.84
N LEU A 40 -9.20 -3.69 2.57
CA LEU A 40 -7.90 -3.71 1.92
C LEU A 40 -7.96 -3.33 0.44
N LYS A 41 -9.13 -3.45 -0.21
CA LYS A 41 -9.37 -3.02 -1.59
C LYS A 41 -10.20 -1.75 -1.71
N ARG A 42 -11.18 -1.55 -0.82
CA ARG A 42 -11.97 -0.31 -0.78
C ARG A 42 -12.26 0.08 0.67
N ALA A 43 -11.81 1.26 1.08
CA ALA A 43 -12.01 1.78 2.44
C ALA A 43 -13.45 2.31 2.66
N GLY A 44 -14.46 1.45 2.48
CA GLY A 44 -15.87 1.78 2.65
C GLY A 44 -16.49 1.12 3.88
N HIS A 45 -17.58 1.72 4.40
CA HIS A 45 -18.37 1.14 5.49
C HIS A 45 -18.99 -0.22 5.10
N THR A 46 -19.34 -0.40 3.82
CA THR A 46 -19.82 -1.67 3.27
C THR A 46 -18.79 -2.78 3.49
N GLU A 47 -17.54 -2.55 3.08
CA GLU A 47 -16.45 -3.52 3.27
C GLU A 47 -16.14 -3.74 4.75
N ALA A 48 -16.11 -2.67 5.55
CA ALA A 48 -15.81 -2.74 6.97
C ALA A 48 -16.81 -3.63 7.74
N ALA A 49 -18.11 -3.52 7.43
CA ALA A 49 -19.14 -4.33 8.07
C ALA A 49 -18.92 -5.84 7.86
N LEU A 50 -18.59 -6.24 6.62
CA LEU A 50 -18.34 -7.64 6.28
C LEU A 50 -17.03 -8.15 6.86
N ASP A 51 -15.98 -7.32 6.87
CA ASP A 51 -14.69 -7.69 7.44
C ASP A 51 -14.75 -7.87 8.96
N LEU A 52 -15.48 -7.01 9.67
CA LEU A 52 -15.70 -7.16 11.11
C LEU A 52 -16.46 -8.45 11.43
N ALA A 53 -17.49 -8.79 10.65
CA ALA A 53 -18.23 -10.04 10.82
C ALA A 53 -17.31 -11.26 10.62
N ARG A 54 -16.45 -11.23 9.57
CA ARG A 54 -15.47 -12.29 9.31
C ARG A 54 -14.44 -12.41 10.44
N LEU A 55 -13.90 -11.28 10.93
CA LEU A 55 -12.95 -11.25 12.03
C LEU A 55 -13.55 -11.75 13.35
N ALA A 56 -14.87 -11.65 13.52
CA ALA A 56 -15.61 -12.23 14.63
C ALA A 56 -15.93 -13.74 14.44
N GLY A 57 -15.45 -14.38 13.37
CA GLY A 57 -15.74 -15.78 13.05
C GLY A 57 -17.18 -16.03 12.64
N ARG A 58 -17.88 -15.00 12.12
CA ARG A 58 -19.27 -15.08 11.65
C ARG A 58 -19.33 -15.06 10.12
N GLU A 59 -20.51 -15.38 9.61
CA GLU A 59 -20.82 -15.23 8.19
C GLU A 59 -20.59 -13.79 7.75
N ALA A 60 -20.10 -13.59 6.52
CA ALA A 60 -19.71 -12.27 6.02
C ALA A 60 -20.94 -11.46 5.57
N ALA A 61 -21.83 -11.17 6.52
CA ALA A 61 -23.01 -10.35 6.38
C ALA A 61 -23.05 -9.32 7.53
N GLY A 62 -23.38 -8.08 7.21
CA GLY A 62 -23.41 -6.98 8.16
C GLY A 62 -24.58 -6.03 7.92
N VAL A 63 -25.01 -5.35 8.98
CA VAL A 63 -26.03 -4.29 8.93
C VAL A 63 -25.36 -3.00 9.34
N LEU A 64 -25.63 -1.93 8.59
CA LEU A 64 -25.11 -0.60 8.88
C LEU A 64 -26.21 0.43 8.65
N CYS A 65 -26.13 1.53 9.40
CA CYS A 65 -26.96 2.72 9.26
C CYS A 65 -26.16 3.89 9.83
N GLU A 66 -26.18 5.04 9.16
CA GLU A 66 -25.50 6.22 9.66
C GLU A 66 -26.22 6.84 10.87
N LEU A 67 -25.44 7.40 11.80
CA LEU A 67 -25.97 8.12 12.97
C LEU A 67 -26.24 9.58 12.61
N VAL A 68 -27.40 10.07 13.05
CA VAL A 68 -27.94 11.41 12.77
C VAL A 68 -28.17 12.13 14.09
N SER A 69 -27.78 13.39 14.15
CA SER A 69 -27.99 14.30 15.27
C SER A 69 -29.47 14.67 15.41
N GLU A 70 -29.87 15.21 16.57
CA GLU A 70 -31.27 15.60 16.81
C GLU A 70 -31.77 16.69 15.85
N ASP A 71 -30.87 17.53 15.33
CA ASP A 71 -31.17 18.58 14.36
C ASP A 71 -31.30 18.07 12.91
N GLY A 72 -31.16 16.75 12.70
CA GLY A 72 -31.22 16.10 11.40
C GLY A 72 -29.90 16.13 10.61
N SER A 73 -28.83 16.73 11.15
CA SER A 73 -27.50 16.68 10.54
C SER A 73 -26.78 15.35 10.84
N MET A 74 -25.71 15.05 10.10
CA MET A 74 -24.95 13.81 10.30
C MET A 74 -23.97 13.96 11.46
N MET A 75 -23.97 13.01 12.41
CA MET A 75 -23.04 13.03 13.52
C MET A 75 -21.58 12.94 13.06
N ARG A 76 -20.68 13.65 13.75
CA ARG A 76 -19.23 13.70 13.42
C ARG A 76 -18.35 13.39 14.64
N GLY A 77 -17.06 13.13 14.38
CA GLY A 77 -16.02 12.70 15.33
C GLY A 77 -16.33 12.79 16.83
N PRO A 78 -16.36 13.98 17.44
CA PRO A 78 -16.60 14.13 18.89
C PRO A 78 -17.98 13.64 19.36
N GLU A 79 -19.01 13.92 18.59
CA GLU A 79 -20.39 13.50 18.88
C GLU A 79 -20.55 11.99 18.74
N LEU A 80 -19.98 11.40 17.68
CA LEU A 80 -19.93 9.94 17.51
C LEU A 80 -19.20 9.26 18.68
N ARG A 81 -18.12 9.88 19.17
CA ARG A 81 -17.37 9.37 20.33
C ARG A 81 -18.24 9.42 21.59
N ALA A 82 -18.90 10.54 21.86
CA ALA A 82 -19.80 10.69 22.99
C ALA A 82 -20.95 9.68 22.95
N PHE A 83 -21.62 9.53 21.80
CA PHE A 83 -22.66 8.53 21.58
C PHE A 83 -22.16 7.11 21.85
N ALA A 84 -20.96 6.77 21.36
CA ALA A 84 -20.37 5.47 21.60
C ALA A 84 -20.03 5.24 23.09
N ASP A 85 -19.58 6.26 23.82
CA ASP A 85 -19.33 6.14 25.26
C ASP A 85 -20.63 5.98 26.06
N GLU A 86 -21.65 6.78 25.76
CA GLU A 86 -22.97 6.72 26.38
C GLU A 86 -23.62 5.34 26.23
N HIS A 87 -23.55 4.76 25.04
CA HIS A 87 -24.16 3.46 24.74
C HIS A 87 -23.21 2.27 24.91
N ASN A 88 -22.00 2.49 25.46
CA ASN A 88 -20.97 1.46 25.66
C ASN A 88 -20.62 0.68 24.38
N LEU A 89 -20.53 1.39 23.26
CA LEU A 89 -20.14 0.86 21.95
C LEU A 89 -18.66 1.06 21.70
N LYS A 90 -18.06 0.17 20.90
CA LYS A 90 -16.69 0.37 20.42
C LYS A 90 -16.69 1.36 19.27
N PHE A 91 -15.79 2.33 19.33
CA PHE A 91 -15.54 3.30 18.27
C PHE A 91 -14.19 3.03 17.62
N ILE A 92 -14.18 2.74 16.33
CA ILE A 92 -12.98 2.45 15.54
C ILE A 92 -13.00 3.23 14.23
N SER A 93 -11.84 3.39 13.59
CA SER A 93 -11.74 3.92 12.23
C SER A 93 -11.53 2.78 11.21
N ILE A 94 -11.97 3.00 9.96
CA ILE A 94 -11.63 2.10 8.85
C ILE A 94 -10.11 2.03 8.66
N ALA A 95 -9.39 3.13 8.89
CA ALA A 95 -7.94 3.17 8.82
C ALA A 95 -7.29 2.21 9.84
N ASP A 96 -7.80 2.16 11.08
CA ASP A 96 -7.31 1.23 12.09
C ASP A 96 -7.69 -0.22 11.77
N LEU A 97 -8.86 -0.47 11.18
CA LEU A 97 -9.24 -1.80 10.70
C LEU A 97 -8.32 -2.28 9.57
N ILE A 98 -7.99 -1.40 8.62
CA ILE A 98 -7.01 -1.69 7.56
C ILE A 98 -5.65 -2.02 8.17
N ARG A 99 -5.17 -1.21 9.13
CA ARG A 99 -3.90 -1.44 9.83
C ARG A 99 -3.90 -2.78 10.56
N TYR A 100 -5.00 -3.09 11.25
CA TYR A 100 -5.18 -4.36 11.96
C TYR A 100 -5.11 -5.54 11.00
N ARG A 101 -5.94 -5.56 9.96
CA ARG A 101 -5.97 -6.66 8.98
C ARG A 101 -4.63 -6.86 8.29
N ARG A 102 -3.96 -5.77 7.87
CA ARG A 102 -2.61 -5.85 7.26
C ARG A 102 -1.57 -6.48 8.18
N ARG A 103 -1.68 -6.26 9.49
CA ARG A 103 -0.77 -6.82 10.49
C ARG A 103 -1.14 -8.25 10.89
N SER A 104 -2.42 -8.57 10.98
CA SER A 104 -2.91 -9.85 11.52
C SER A 104 -3.06 -10.95 10.47
N GLU A 105 -3.23 -10.60 9.20
CA GLU A 105 -3.45 -11.54 8.11
C GLU A 105 -2.20 -11.75 7.27
N LYS A 106 -1.93 -12.98 6.84
CA LYS A 106 -0.93 -13.28 5.82
C LYS A 106 -1.52 -12.94 4.45
N LEU A 107 -1.00 -11.89 3.82
CA LEU A 107 -1.48 -11.32 2.55
C LEU A 107 -0.58 -11.66 1.36
N VAL A 108 0.59 -12.24 1.60
CA VAL A 108 1.52 -12.72 0.57
C VAL A 108 1.88 -14.18 0.76
N VAL A 109 2.12 -14.88 -0.35
CA VAL A 109 2.61 -16.24 -0.36
C VAL A 109 3.82 -16.34 -1.28
N ARG A 110 4.93 -16.87 -0.78
CA ARG A 110 6.12 -17.19 -1.57
C ARG A 110 5.75 -18.25 -2.62
N SER A 111 5.98 -17.96 -3.89
CA SER A 111 5.54 -18.79 -5.02
C SER A 111 6.69 -19.46 -5.77
N ALA A 112 7.88 -18.86 -5.82
CA ALA A 112 9.06 -19.43 -6.46
C ALA A 112 10.34 -18.78 -5.92
N GLU A 113 11.46 -19.43 -6.22
CA GLU A 113 12.82 -18.99 -5.87
C GLU A 113 13.78 -19.36 -7.01
N ALA A 114 14.72 -18.47 -7.34
CA ALA A 114 15.75 -18.71 -8.34
C ALA A 114 17.06 -17.98 -8.05
N ARG A 115 18.17 -18.53 -8.54
CA ARG A 115 19.46 -17.83 -8.64
C ARG A 115 19.44 -16.89 -9.84
N ILE A 116 19.69 -15.60 -9.64
CA ILE A 116 19.71 -14.58 -10.70
C ILE A 116 21.07 -13.88 -10.72
N PRO A 117 21.93 -14.17 -11.73
CA PRO A 117 23.12 -13.36 -11.97
C PRO A 117 22.72 -12.00 -12.57
N THR A 118 23.30 -10.93 -12.05
CA THR A 118 23.09 -9.55 -12.54
C THR A 118 24.44 -8.87 -12.76
N GLU A 119 24.45 -7.69 -13.38
CA GLU A 119 25.67 -6.86 -13.52
C GLU A 119 26.26 -6.45 -12.16
N PHE A 120 25.43 -6.36 -11.11
CA PHE A 120 25.87 -6.06 -9.74
C PHE A 120 26.35 -7.32 -8.99
N GLY A 121 26.31 -8.48 -9.63
CA GLY A 121 26.65 -9.77 -9.05
C GLY A 121 25.43 -10.67 -8.84
N GLU A 122 25.64 -11.75 -8.11
CA GLU A 122 24.62 -12.79 -7.91
C GLU A 122 23.65 -12.47 -6.77
N PHE A 123 22.36 -12.70 -7.01
CA PHE A 123 21.28 -12.63 -6.04
C PHE A 123 20.47 -13.92 -6.00
N ARG A 124 19.84 -14.18 -4.85
CA ARG A 124 18.67 -15.06 -4.79
C ARG A 124 17.41 -14.21 -4.97
N CYS A 125 16.60 -14.55 -5.96
CA CYS A 125 15.32 -13.88 -6.21
C CYS A 125 14.16 -14.77 -5.76
N TYR A 126 13.25 -14.19 -4.99
CA TYR A 126 12.02 -14.83 -4.53
C TYR A 126 10.82 -14.12 -5.14
N SER A 127 9.82 -14.88 -5.58
CA SER A 127 8.53 -14.31 -5.99
C SER A 127 7.48 -14.48 -4.90
N PHE A 128 6.67 -13.44 -4.72
CA PHE A 128 5.61 -13.38 -3.72
C PHE A 128 4.30 -12.98 -4.39
N ARG A 129 3.29 -13.87 -4.35
CA ARG A 129 1.96 -13.56 -4.86
C ARG A 129 1.11 -12.93 -3.76
N SER A 130 0.54 -11.77 -4.04
CA SER A 130 -0.45 -11.11 -3.20
C SER A 130 -1.78 -11.85 -3.28
N LEU A 131 -2.40 -12.11 -2.13
CA LEU A 131 -3.73 -12.71 -2.04
C LEU A 131 -4.85 -11.70 -2.29
N LEU A 132 -4.53 -10.41 -2.40
CA LEU A 132 -5.49 -9.33 -2.58
C LEU A 132 -5.85 -9.10 -4.06
N ASP A 133 -4.88 -9.20 -4.95
CA ASP A 133 -4.99 -8.91 -6.39
C ASP A 133 -4.31 -9.95 -7.29
N ASN A 134 -3.65 -10.95 -6.72
CA ASN A 134 -2.79 -11.90 -7.45
C ASN A 134 -1.57 -11.27 -8.13
N GLU A 135 -1.21 -10.02 -7.80
CA GLU A 135 0.04 -9.45 -8.28
C GLU A 135 1.22 -10.23 -7.71
N THR A 136 2.28 -10.34 -8.51
CA THR A 136 3.51 -11.02 -8.11
C THR A 136 4.59 -9.99 -7.90
N HIS A 137 5.04 -9.85 -6.66
CA HIS A 137 6.17 -9.03 -6.26
C HIS A 137 7.45 -9.86 -6.24
N LEU A 138 8.61 -9.20 -6.28
CA LEU A 138 9.91 -9.87 -6.26
C LEU A 138 10.74 -9.37 -5.08
N ALA A 139 11.64 -10.23 -4.59
CA ALA A 139 12.66 -9.83 -3.63
C ALA A 139 14.01 -10.39 -4.04
N PHE A 140 14.95 -9.50 -4.35
CA PHE A 140 16.35 -9.84 -4.63
C PHE A 140 17.14 -9.78 -3.33
N VAL A 141 17.71 -10.89 -2.93
CA VAL A 141 18.39 -11.08 -1.64
C VAL A 141 19.86 -11.42 -1.87
N LYS A 142 20.72 -10.77 -1.09
CA LYS A 142 22.16 -11.01 -1.03
C LYS A 142 22.52 -11.47 0.38
N GLY A 143 23.32 -12.54 0.49
CA GLY A 143 23.73 -13.12 1.77
C GLY A 143 22.58 -13.76 2.55
N ASP A 144 22.83 -14.06 3.82
CA ASP A 144 21.81 -14.55 4.74
C ASP A 144 21.20 -13.39 5.53
N VAL A 145 19.99 -13.00 5.14
CA VAL A 145 19.22 -11.93 5.80
C VAL A 145 18.43 -12.42 7.01
N SER A 146 18.41 -13.73 7.25
CA SER A 146 17.76 -14.37 8.40
C SER A 146 18.74 -14.69 9.53
N ASP A 147 20.04 -14.52 9.30
CA ASP A 147 21.07 -14.73 10.33
C ASP A 147 20.93 -13.72 11.47
N GLU A 148 20.49 -14.24 12.62
CA GLU A 148 20.31 -13.53 13.89
C GLU A 148 21.60 -13.40 14.70
N SER A 149 22.67 -14.12 14.33
CA SER A 149 23.96 -14.01 15.01
C SER A 149 24.72 -12.73 14.63
N SER A 150 24.27 -12.05 13.57
CA SER A 150 24.79 -10.77 13.14
C SER A 150 24.03 -9.62 13.79
N ASP A 151 24.73 -8.80 14.57
CA ASP A 151 24.20 -7.55 15.13
C ASP A 151 24.05 -6.45 14.06
N GLU A 152 24.49 -6.68 12.83
CA GLU A 152 24.38 -5.69 11.76
C GLU A 152 22.96 -5.70 11.16
N PRO A 153 22.30 -4.53 11.01
CA PRO A 153 21.00 -4.47 10.36
C PRO A 153 21.07 -4.81 8.86
N VAL A 154 20.04 -5.47 8.33
CA VAL A 154 19.93 -5.82 6.91
C VAL A 154 19.74 -4.53 6.09
N LEU A 155 20.55 -4.31 5.05
CA LEU A 155 20.33 -3.18 4.14
C LEU A 155 19.13 -3.49 3.22
N VAL A 156 18.06 -2.69 3.31
CA VAL A 156 16.80 -2.96 2.62
C VAL A 156 16.38 -1.80 1.73
N ARG A 157 15.95 -2.10 0.50
CA ARG A 157 15.21 -1.19 -0.36
C ARG A 157 13.83 -1.76 -0.66
N VAL A 158 12.78 -1.01 -0.35
CA VAL A 158 11.43 -1.28 -0.86
C VAL A 158 11.14 -0.33 -2.03
N HIS A 159 11.22 -0.88 -3.23
CA HIS A 159 11.06 -0.19 -4.51
C HIS A 159 9.65 -0.39 -5.07
N SER A 160 9.02 0.71 -5.49
CA SER A 160 7.74 0.65 -6.21
C SER A 160 8.03 0.60 -7.71
N GLU A 161 7.38 -0.32 -8.42
CA GLU A 161 7.50 -0.48 -9.86
C GLU A 161 7.31 0.85 -10.61
N CYS A 162 8.25 1.15 -11.51
CA CYS A 162 8.19 2.27 -12.44
C CYS A 162 8.73 1.79 -13.79
N LEU A 163 7.89 1.21 -14.63
CA LEU A 163 8.24 0.63 -15.92
C LEU A 163 9.04 1.60 -16.81
N THR A 164 8.60 2.86 -16.90
CA THR A 164 9.27 3.87 -17.73
C THR A 164 10.68 4.18 -17.24
N GLY A 165 10.90 4.24 -15.92
CA GLY A 165 12.22 4.54 -15.35
C GLY A 165 13.11 3.31 -15.25
N ASP A 166 12.56 2.19 -14.76
CA ASP A 166 13.29 0.97 -14.43
C ASP A 166 13.69 0.17 -15.67
N VAL A 167 12.83 0.13 -16.71
CA VAL A 167 13.05 -0.67 -17.92
C VAL A 167 13.45 0.20 -19.12
N PHE A 168 12.75 1.32 -19.33
CA PHE A 168 12.97 2.18 -20.50
C PHE A 168 13.89 3.38 -20.24
N SER A 169 14.51 3.46 -19.07
CA SER A 169 15.49 4.50 -18.72
C SER A 169 14.98 5.93 -18.90
N SER A 170 13.69 6.18 -18.64
CA SER A 170 13.11 7.51 -18.70
C SER A 170 13.83 8.48 -17.76
N VAL A 171 14.21 9.64 -18.29
CA VAL A 171 14.87 10.72 -17.57
C VAL A 171 13.90 11.69 -16.89
N LYS A 172 12.58 11.49 -17.04
CA LYS A 172 11.53 12.27 -16.32
C LYS A 172 11.45 11.91 -14.83
N CYS A 173 12.14 10.86 -14.38
CA CYS A 173 12.17 10.43 -12.99
C CYS A 173 13.50 9.79 -12.62
N ASP A 174 13.73 9.61 -11.33
CA ASP A 174 14.94 9.02 -10.76
C ASP A 174 14.79 7.52 -10.38
N CYS A 175 13.66 6.90 -10.73
CA CYS A 175 13.34 5.53 -10.28
C CYS A 175 14.35 4.48 -10.76
N GLY A 176 14.68 4.48 -12.05
CA GLY A 176 15.63 3.52 -12.63
C GLY A 176 17.03 3.63 -12.03
N PRO A 177 17.64 4.83 -12.01
CA PRO A 177 18.91 5.05 -11.31
C PRO A 177 18.87 4.62 -9.84
N GLN A 178 17.81 4.94 -9.09
CA GLN A 178 17.67 4.50 -7.70
C GLN A 178 17.58 2.97 -7.56
N LEU A 179 16.92 2.26 -8.47
CA LEU A 179 16.85 0.80 -8.44
C LEU A 179 18.24 0.18 -8.62
N ARG A 180 18.97 0.63 -9.65
CA ARG A 180 20.34 0.18 -9.92
C ARG A 180 21.26 0.46 -8.75
N GLU A 181 21.20 1.66 -8.19
CA GLU A 181 22.01 2.05 -7.03
C GLU A 181 21.69 1.20 -5.80
N ALA A 182 20.41 0.91 -5.53
CA ALA A 182 20.03 0.02 -4.45
C ALA A 182 20.58 -1.41 -4.64
N MET A 183 20.48 -1.95 -5.86
CA MET A 183 21.05 -3.26 -6.20
C MET A 183 22.57 -3.29 -6.00
N ARG A 184 23.29 -2.26 -6.47
CA ARG A 184 24.74 -2.11 -6.28
C ARG A 184 25.11 -2.07 -4.80
N ARG A 185 24.50 -1.20 -4.00
CA ARG A 185 24.80 -1.05 -2.57
C ARG A 185 24.51 -2.33 -1.78
N VAL A 186 23.41 -3.02 -2.08
CA VAL A 186 23.08 -4.31 -1.47
C VAL A 186 24.11 -5.38 -1.85
N ALA A 187 24.54 -5.41 -3.12
CA ALA A 187 25.57 -6.35 -3.57
C ALA A 187 26.91 -6.12 -2.85
N GLU A 188 27.35 -4.86 -2.76
CA GLU A 188 28.59 -4.46 -2.09
C GLU A 188 28.58 -4.75 -0.61
N LYS A 189 27.43 -4.54 0.06
CA LYS A 189 27.26 -4.86 1.46
C LYS A 189 27.35 -6.36 1.74
N GLY A 190 27.02 -7.20 0.76
CA GLY A 190 27.04 -8.65 0.88
C GLY A 190 25.87 -9.24 1.69
N ARG A 191 25.09 -8.40 2.39
CA ARG A 191 23.89 -8.78 3.15
C ARG A 191 22.79 -7.72 2.99
N GLY A 192 21.71 -8.06 2.31
CA GLY A 192 20.62 -7.12 2.06
C GLY A 192 19.51 -7.65 1.17
N ALA A 193 18.44 -6.85 1.02
CA ALA A 193 17.30 -7.18 0.19
C ALA A 193 16.74 -5.97 -0.58
N VAL A 194 16.42 -6.17 -1.86
CA VAL A 194 15.66 -5.23 -2.68
C VAL A 194 14.30 -5.86 -3.00
N VAL A 195 13.24 -5.35 -2.36
CA VAL A 195 11.85 -5.74 -2.60
C VAL A 195 11.27 -4.86 -3.71
N TYR A 196 10.85 -5.49 -4.80
CA TYR A 196 10.23 -4.84 -5.95
C TYR A 196 8.72 -5.08 -5.94
N LEU A 197 7.97 -4.05 -5.54
CA LEU A 197 6.52 -4.09 -5.46
C LEU A 197 5.91 -3.75 -6.81
N ARG A 198 5.43 -4.78 -7.51
CA ARG A 198 4.63 -4.69 -8.74
C ARG A 198 3.21 -4.21 -8.49
N GLY A 199 2.57 -3.69 -9.54
CA GLY A 199 1.23 -3.10 -9.46
C GLY A 199 1.22 -1.67 -8.92
N HIS A 200 2.40 -1.09 -8.65
CA HIS A 200 2.56 0.25 -8.08
C HIS A 200 2.77 1.34 -9.14
N GLU A 201 2.72 0.98 -10.43
CA GLU A 201 2.90 1.93 -11.51
C GLU A 201 1.89 3.09 -11.40
N GLY A 202 2.40 4.31 -11.59
CA GLY A 202 1.60 5.53 -11.39
C GLY A 202 1.07 5.74 -9.97
N ARG A 203 1.61 5.06 -8.95
CA ARG A 203 1.06 4.97 -7.58
C ARG A 203 -0.17 4.06 -7.47
N GLY A 204 -0.19 2.97 -8.24
CA GLY A 204 -1.25 1.95 -8.17
C GLY A 204 -2.43 2.19 -9.10
N ILE A 205 -2.36 3.22 -9.94
CA ILE A 205 -3.38 3.57 -10.95
C ILE A 205 -3.09 2.92 -12.32
N GLY A 206 -1.89 2.36 -12.49
CA GLY A 206 -1.43 1.74 -13.72
C GLY A 206 -0.78 2.71 -14.72
N ILE A 207 -0.11 2.13 -15.71
CA ILE A 207 0.72 2.87 -16.68
C ILE A 207 -0.09 3.87 -17.53
N SER A 208 -1.31 3.52 -17.93
CA SER A 208 -2.13 4.37 -18.79
C SER A 208 -2.50 5.69 -18.12
N HIS A 209 -2.90 5.65 -16.84
CA HIS A 209 -3.22 6.88 -16.10
C HIS A 209 -1.97 7.71 -15.80
N LYS A 210 -0.81 7.06 -15.57
CA LYS A 210 0.47 7.78 -15.46
C LYS A 210 0.81 8.54 -16.74
N LEU A 211 0.65 7.92 -17.91
CA LEU A 211 0.89 8.59 -19.19
C LEU A 211 -0.10 9.74 -19.42
N ARG A 212 -1.36 9.59 -18.98
CA ARG A 212 -2.34 10.69 -19.03
C ARG A 212 -1.95 11.85 -18.11
N ALA A 213 -1.41 11.57 -16.93
CA ALA A 213 -0.86 12.60 -16.06
C ALA A 213 0.36 13.29 -16.69
N TYR A 214 1.21 12.58 -17.44
CA TYR A 214 2.29 13.20 -18.22
C TYR A 214 1.77 14.10 -19.34
N GLU A 215 0.74 13.68 -20.07
CA GLU A 215 0.11 14.53 -21.10
C GLU A 215 -0.44 15.84 -20.50
N LEU A 216 -1.04 15.78 -19.30
CA LEU A 216 -1.50 16.96 -18.58
C LEU A 216 -0.33 17.83 -18.08
N GLN A 217 0.76 17.23 -17.61
CA GLN A 217 1.96 17.95 -17.20
C GLN A 217 2.64 18.66 -18.36
N ASP A 218 2.80 17.98 -19.49
CA ASP A 218 3.36 18.54 -20.72
C ASP A 218 2.47 19.69 -21.26
N SER A 219 1.19 19.75 -20.86
CA SER A 219 0.27 20.85 -21.15
C SER A 219 0.30 22.01 -20.13
N GLY A 220 1.16 21.94 -19.11
CA GLY A 220 1.42 23.03 -18.15
C GLY A 220 0.75 22.89 -16.78
N LEU A 221 0.14 21.74 -16.45
CA LEU A 221 -0.38 21.47 -15.11
C LEU A 221 0.71 20.87 -14.22
N ASP A 222 0.77 21.26 -12.95
CA ASP A 222 1.72 20.61 -12.04
C ASP A 222 1.33 19.15 -11.75
N THR A 223 2.29 18.38 -11.24
CA THR A 223 2.12 16.92 -11.04
C THR A 223 1.02 16.56 -10.05
N VAL A 224 0.72 17.41 -9.06
CA VAL A 224 -0.30 17.10 -8.04
C VAL A 224 -1.67 17.51 -8.55
N ASP A 225 -1.77 18.65 -9.22
CA ASP A 225 -3.01 19.15 -9.80
C ASP A 225 -3.48 18.21 -10.93
N ALA A 226 -2.58 17.68 -11.75
CA ALA A 226 -2.89 16.63 -12.72
C ALA A 226 -3.42 15.34 -12.06
N ASN A 227 -2.94 14.96 -10.86
CA ASN A 227 -3.43 13.79 -10.15
C ASN A 227 -4.77 14.04 -9.43
N LEU A 228 -4.98 15.26 -8.92
CA LEU A 228 -6.24 15.69 -8.31
C LEU A 228 -7.35 15.81 -9.37
N GLU A 229 -7.05 16.35 -10.55
CA GLU A 229 -7.96 16.45 -11.69
C GLU A 229 -8.42 15.06 -12.18
N LEU A 230 -7.52 14.07 -12.10
CA LEU A 230 -7.82 12.67 -12.42
C LEU A 230 -8.54 11.93 -11.27
N GLY A 231 -8.78 12.57 -10.12
CA GLY A 231 -9.48 11.97 -8.97
C GLY A 231 -8.70 10.86 -8.25
N LEU A 232 -7.37 10.87 -8.34
CA LEU A 232 -6.52 9.76 -7.92
C LEU A 232 -6.02 9.94 -6.47
N PRO A 233 -6.03 8.89 -5.64
CA PRO A 233 -5.53 8.97 -4.27
C PRO A 233 -4.02 9.24 -4.25
N VAL A 234 -3.60 10.24 -3.46
CA VAL A 234 -2.23 10.76 -3.45
C VAL A 234 -1.20 9.74 -2.94
N ASP A 235 -1.61 8.74 -2.15
CA ASP A 235 -0.71 7.65 -1.73
C ASP A 235 -1.44 6.45 -1.07
N SER A 236 -1.89 5.47 -1.86
CA SER A 236 -2.54 4.24 -1.38
C SER A 236 -1.52 3.15 -1.03
N ARG A 237 -0.62 3.41 -0.08
CA ARG A 237 0.60 2.60 0.01
C ARG A 237 0.38 1.25 0.68
N GLU A 238 0.59 0.20 -0.11
CA GLU A 238 0.61 -1.22 0.26
C GLU A 238 1.92 -1.64 0.96
N TYR A 239 2.53 -0.77 1.77
CA TYR A 239 3.80 -1.11 2.45
C TYR A 239 3.70 -2.30 3.42
N GLY A 240 2.48 -2.66 3.84
CA GLY A 240 2.26 -3.91 4.57
C GLY A 240 2.68 -5.15 3.77
N ILE A 241 2.53 -5.13 2.44
CA ILE A 241 3.01 -6.22 1.57
C ILE A 241 4.54 -6.31 1.62
N GLY A 242 5.23 -5.18 1.47
CA GLY A 242 6.68 -5.10 1.60
C GLY A 242 7.17 -5.57 2.97
N ALA A 243 6.49 -5.16 4.05
CA ALA A 243 6.80 -5.62 5.40
C ALA A 243 6.63 -7.13 5.56
N GLN A 244 5.52 -7.71 5.09
CA GLN A 244 5.29 -9.15 5.16
C GLN A 244 6.29 -9.96 4.33
N ILE A 245 6.72 -9.44 3.17
CA ILE A 245 7.79 -10.06 2.38
C ILE A 245 9.08 -10.11 3.20
N LEU A 246 9.48 -9.00 3.83
CA LEU A 246 10.69 -8.94 4.66
C LEU A 246 10.61 -9.90 5.86
N VAL A 247 9.47 -9.97 6.53
CA VAL A 247 9.23 -10.92 7.64
C VAL A 247 9.31 -12.36 7.15
N ASP A 248 8.72 -12.70 6.00
CA ASP A 248 8.78 -14.05 5.42
C ASP A 248 10.22 -14.43 5.01
N LEU A 249 11.04 -13.46 4.61
CA LEU A 249 12.47 -13.63 4.36
C LEU A 249 13.30 -13.79 5.64
N GLY A 250 12.72 -13.58 6.82
CA GLY A 250 13.40 -13.68 8.11
C GLY A 250 14.09 -12.40 8.57
N VAL A 251 13.87 -11.26 7.91
CA VAL A 251 14.43 -9.97 8.32
C VAL A 251 13.80 -9.55 9.64
N ARG A 252 14.63 -9.12 10.61
CA ARG A 252 14.19 -8.59 11.91
C ARG A 252 14.63 -7.15 12.15
N SER A 253 15.91 -6.87 11.90
CA SER A 253 16.44 -5.50 11.93
C SER A 253 16.89 -5.08 10.53
N LEU A 254 16.60 -3.84 10.15
CA LEU A 254 16.95 -3.29 8.85
C LEU A 254 17.34 -1.81 8.89
N ARG A 255 18.18 -1.43 7.92
CA ARG A 255 18.40 -0.04 7.50
C ARG A 255 17.71 0.19 6.16
N LEU A 256 16.84 1.20 6.11
CA LEU A 256 16.00 1.44 4.96
C LEU A 256 16.61 2.46 4.00
N LEU A 257 16.89 2.03 2.76
CA LEU A 257 17.31 2.87 1.64
C LEU A 257 16.13 3.67 1.07
N THR A 258 15.90 4.88 1.59
CA THR A 258 14.77 5.73 1.19
C THR A 258 15.01 7.22 1.42
N ASN A 259 14.44 8.03 0.53
CA ASN A 259 14.30 9.48 0.70
C ASN A 259 12.90 9.88 1.21
N ASN A 260 11.96 8.94 1.34
CA ASN A 260 10.61 9.20 1.84
C ASN A 260 10.49 8.74 3.31
N PRO A 261 10.36 9.66 4.28
CA PRO A 261 10.20 9.34 5.71
C PRO A 261 8.95 8.54 6.01
N ALA A 262 7.86 8.75 5.28
CA ALA A 262 6.62 8.04 5.52
C ALA A 262 6.70 6.53 5.21
N LYS A 263 7.80 6.05 4.58
CA LYS A 263 8.07 4.60 4.49
C LYS A 263 8.38 3.96 5.85
N PHE A 264 8.84 4.73 6.84
CA PHE A 264 9.17 4.21 8.19
C PHE A 264 7.94 3.68 8.91
N GLY A 265 6.91 4.52 9.04
CA GLY A 265 5.68 4.15 9.76
C GLY A 265 4.89 3.02 9.10
N GLY A 266 5.17 2.69 7.84
CA GLY A 266 4.54 1.58 7.12
C GLY A 266 5.10 0.19 7.49
N LEU A 267 6.29 0.12 8.09
CA LEU A 267 6.97 -1.14 8.47
C LEU A 267 6.84 -1.44 9.97
N GLU A 268 6.59 -0.41 10.79
CA GLU A 268 6.38 -0.56 12.23
C GLU A 268 5.13 -1.41 12.53
N GLY A 269 5.24 -2.32 13.49
CA GLY A 269 4.15 -3.21 13.90
C GLY A 269 4.12 -4.60 13.24
N PHE A 270 5.02 -4.86 12.28
CA PHE A 270 5.21 -6.17 11.65
C PHE A 270 6.29 -7.04 12.33
N GLY A 271 6.83 -6.61 13.47
CA GLY A 271 7.99 -7.25 14.10
C GLY A 271 9.32 -6.90 13.44
N LEU A 272 9.34 -5.88 12.58
CA LEU A 272 10.54 -5.30 11.99
C LEU A 272 11.02 -4.13 12.85
N THR A 273 12.32 -4.08 13.09
CA THR A 273 13.03 -2.96 13.73
C THR A 273 13.76 -2.17 12.66
N VAL A 274 13.49 -0.87 12.55
CA VAL A 274 14.15 0.00 11.58
C VAL A 274 15.25 0.79 12.30
N ASP A 275 16.49 0.30 12.23
CA ASP A 275 17.64 0.86 12.95
C ASP A 275 18.15 2.17 12.37
N GLY A 276 17.71 2.51 11.15
CA GLY A 276 18.07 3.78 10.54
C GLY A 276 17.59 3.93 9.11
N ARG A 277 17.71 5.18 8.64
CA ARG A 277 17.54 5.54 7.25
C ARG A 277 18.89 5.71 6.60
N GLU A 278 19.02 5.19 5.39
CA GLU A 278 20.09 5.58 4.49
C GLU A 278 19.48 6.29 3.28
N PRO A 279 19.94 7.52 2.96
CA PRO A 279 19.49 8.18 1.75
C PRO A 279 19.97 7.42 0.51
N ILE A 280 19.27 7.63 -0.59
CA ILE A 280 19.67 7.16 -1.91
C ILE A 280 19.72 8.34 -2.86
N HIS A 281 20.91 8.83 -3.12
CA HIS A 281 21.15 9.93 -4.04
C HIS A 281 21.76 9.34 -5.31
N VAL A 282 21.26 9.82 -6.43
CA VAL A 282 21.69 9.44 -7.77
C VAL A 282 21.78 10.72 -8.59
N PRO A 283 22.77 10.86 -9.48
CA PRO A 283 22.78 11.96 -10.42
C PRO A 283 21.48 12.00 -11.21
N ILE A 284 20.92 13.20 -11.39
CA ILE A 284 19.65 13.40 -12.05
C ILE A 284 19.81 14.13 -13.38
N HIS A 285 18.93 13.82 -14.31
CA HIS A 285 18.80 14.61 -15.52
C HIS A 285 18.01 15.90 -15.23
N PRO A 286 18.30 17.04 -15.88
CA PRO A 286 17.55 18.29 -15.68
C PRO A 286 16.03 18.16 -15.81
N GLU A 287 15.56 17.32 -16.74
CA GLU A 287 14.14 16.96 -16.94
C GLU A 287 13.45 16.43 -15.66
N ALA A 288 14.18 15.82 -14.72
CA ALA A 288 13.62 15.29 -13.48
C ALA A 288 13.52 16.33 -12.35
N GLU A 289 14.10 17.52 -12.51
CA GLU A 289 14.29 18.48 -11.42
C GLU A 289 12.95 18.96 -10.83
N GLU A 290 12.00 19.37 -11.67
CA GLU A 290 10.68 19.84 -11.23
C GLU A 290 9.88 18.74 -10.53
N TYR A 291 9.96 17.51 -11.04
CA TYR A 291 9.34 16.35 -10.42
C TYR A 291 9.90 16.07 -9.02
N LEU A 292 11.22 16.21 -8.83
CA LEU A 292 11.87 15.99 -7.55
C LEU A 292 11.62 17.13 -6.56
N LYS A 293 11.59 18.38 -7.03
CA LYS A 293 11.14 19.54 -6.24
C LYS A 293 9.72 19.33 -5.72
N THR A 294 8.80 18.90 -6.58
CA THR A 294 7.41 18.59 -6.19
C THR A 294 7.36 17.51 -5.10
N LYS A 295 8.15 16.43 -5.23
CA LYS A 295 8.26 15.37 -4.22
C LYS A 295 8.76 15.91 -2.87
N ARG A 296 9.74 16.80 -2.89
CA ARG A 296 10.28 17.42 -1.66
C ARG A 296 9.24 18.33 -1.02
N ASP A 297 8.75 19.30 -1.77
CA ASP A 297 7.98 20.44 -1.26
C ASP A 297 6.54 20.07 -0.93
N ARG A 298 5.93 19.16 -1.70
CA ARG A 298 4.51 18.78 -1.54
C ARG A 298 4.29 17.39 -0.96
N MET A 299 5.28 16.50 -1.01
CA MET A 299 5.14 15.11 -0.54
C MET A 299 6.03 14.76 0.65
N GLY A 300 6.81 15.73 1.17
CA GLY A 300 7.63 15.55 2.36
C GLY A 300 8.81 14.59 2.17
N HIS A 301 9.28 14.41 0.93
CA HIS A 301 10.51 13.65 0.70
C HIS A 301 11.74 14.45 1.14
N LEU A 302 12.69 13.78 1.78
CA LEU A 302 14.00 14.32 2.16
C LEU A 302 14.95 14.24 0.96
N ILE A 303 14.83 15.24 0.10
CA ILE A 303 15.68 15.44 -1.08
C ILE A 303 16.48 16.74 -0.84
N PRO A 304 17.80 16.76 -1.04
CA PRO A 304 18.62 17.96 -0.88
C PRO A 304 18.16 19.11 -1.79
N ASP A 305 18.52 20.35 -1.41
CA ASP A 305 18.25 21.54 -2.24
C ASP A 305 19.12 21.57 -3.50
N GLU A 306 20.38 21.17 -3.35
CA GLU A 306 21.32 21.02 -4.46
C GLU A 306 21.28 19.58 -4.96
N LEU A 307 20.92 19.41 -6.24
CA LEU A 307 20.82 18.11 -6.89
C LEU A 307 22.04 17.91 -7.78
N ASP A 308 22.73 16.78 -7.62
CA ASP A 308 23.82 16.41 -8.52
C ASP A 308 23.23 16.11 -9.90
N HIS A 309 23.69 16.83 -10.92
CA HIS A 309 23.29 16.60 -12.29
C HIS A 309 24.21 15.59 -12.97
N ILE A 310 23.66 14.79 -13.87
CA ILE A 310 24.49 14.02 -14.81
C ILE A 310 25.27 15.05 -15.65
N GLU A 311 26.60 15.00 -15.59
CA GLU A 311 27.44 15.81 -16.47
C GLU A 311 27.17 15.37 -17.91
N ASP A 312 26.74 16.31 -18.74
CA ASP A 312 26.48 16.08 -20.16
C ASP A 312 27.84 15.99 -20.86
N ASP A 313 28.41 14.78 -20.92
CA ASP A 313 29.56 14.48 -21.78
C ASP A 313 29.08 14.54 -23.24
N SER A 314 29.03 15.77 -23.77
CA SER A 314 28.85 16.06 -25.20
C SER A 314 30.10 15.75 -26.01
#